data_AF-A0A239GEU5-F1
#
_entry.id   AF-A0A239GEU5-F1
#
_cell.length_a   1.000
_cell.length_b   1.000
_cell.length_c   1.000
_cell.angle_alpha   90.00
_cell.angle_beta   90.00
_cell.angle_gamma   90.00
#
_symmetry.space_group_name_H-M   'P 1'
#
loop_
_entity.id
_entity.type
_entity.pdbx_description
1 polymer ?
#
loop_
_entity_poly.entity_id
_entity_poly.type
_entity_poly.pdbx_seq_one_letter_code
_entity_poly.pdbx_strand_id
1 'polypeptide(L)'
;MGLLDKLFRKKEDKIKSHEDFWNWFLENEQAFYKAVKTCRNIETDFFNKLSPKLDELKDGYFYLTGMFDENLAELIFTADGNIKNIIWLYMICSG
;
A
#
# COMPACT_ATOMS: atom_id res chain seq x y z
N MET A 1 9.91 -22.73 13.26
CA MET A 1 9.93 -23.07 11.83
C MET A 1 8.49 -23.22 11.38
N GLY A 2 7.88 -22.11 10.99
CA GLY A 2 6.48 -22.04 10.59
C GLY A 2 6.32 -22.15 9.08
N LEU A 3 5.11 -22.48 8.64
CA LEU A 3 4.70 -22.44 7.23
C LEU A 3 4.92 -21.04 6.60
N LEU A 4 4.98 -19.99 7.42
CA LEU A 4 5.26 -18.61 7.01
C LEU A 4 6.72 -18.40 6.58
N ASP A 5 7.70 -19.08 7.20
CA ASP A 5 9.13 -18.93 6.89
C ASP A 5 9.49 -19.37 5.45
N LYS A 6 8.61 -20.15 4.80
CA LYS A 6 8.78 -20.62 3.42
C LYS A 6 8.20 -19.67 2.37
N LEU A 7 7.29 -18.77 2.77
CA LEU A 7 6.75 -17.71 1.90
C LEU A 7 7.74 -16.55 1.78
N PHE A 8 8.43 -16.19 2.87
CA PHE A 8 9.39 -15.07 2.92
C PHE A 8 10.72 -15.28 2.17
N ARG A 9 10.88 -16.35 1.39
CA ARG A 9 12.18 -16.75 0.80
C ARG A 9 12.21 -16.76 -0.73
N LYS A 10 11.29 -16.08 -1.40
CA LYS A 10 11.44 -15.73 -2.81
C LYS A 10 12.14 -14.38 -2.92
N LYS A 11 13.15 -14.29 -3.78
CA LYS A 11 13.63 -12.99 -4.28
C LYS A 11 12.39 -12.25 -4.77
N GLU A 12 12.23 -10.96 -4.44
CA GLU A 12 11.12 -10.18 -4.94
C GLU A 12 11.11 -10.27 -6.47
N ASP A 13 10.23 -11.11 -7.00
CA ASP A 13 10.05 -11.26 -8.43
C ASP A 13 9.46 -9.94 -8.95
N LYS A 14 9.92 -9.52 -10.13
CA LYS A 14 9.33 -8.35 -10.79
C LYS A 14 7.82 -8.55 -10.92
N ILE A 15 7.05 -7.55 -10.55
CA ILE A 15 5.61 -7.51 -10.74
C ILE A 15 5.35 -7.41 -12.25
N LYS A 16 4.70 -8.42 -12.82
CA LYS A 16 4.39 -8.48 -14.25
C LYS A 16 2.90 -8.34 -14.52
N SER A 17 2.08 -8.41 -13.48
CA SER A 17 0.64 -8.37 -13.56
C SER A 17 0.03 -7.77 -12.29
N HIS A 18 -1.22 -7.32 -12.40
CA HIS A 18 -1.97 -6.81 -11.26
C HIS A 18 -2.15 -7.88 -10.16
N GLU A 19 -2.21 -9.16 -10.54
CA GLU A 19 -2.28 -10.27 -9.59
C GLU A 19 -0.99 -10.41 -8.78
N ASP A 20 0.17 -10.29 -9.42
CA ASP A 20 1.47 -10.30 -8.73
C ASP A 20 1.58 -9.17 -7.71
N PHE A 21 1.06 -7.99 -8.06
CA PHE A 21 0.99 -6.85 -7.15
C PHE A 21 0.11 -7.13 -5.94
N TRP A 22 -1.10 -7.64 -6.15
CA TRP A 22 -2.01 -7.93 -5.04
C TRP A 22 -1.48 -9.06 -4.14
N ASN A 23 -0.81 -10.06 -4.71
CA ASN A 23 -0.14 -11.10 -3.93
C ASN A 23 0.98 -10.52 -3.05
N TRP A 24 1.83 -9.65 -3.61
CA TRP A 24 2.85 -8.95 -2.83
C TRP A 24 2.22 -8.03 -1.77
N PHE A 25 1.14 -7.33 -2.10
CA PHE A 25 0.46 -6.43 -1.16
C PHE A 25 -0.14 -7.21 0.01
N LEU A 26 -0.77 -8.36 -0.22
CA LEU A 26 -1.29 -9.25 0.83
C LEU A 26 -0.19 -9.71 1.80
N GLU A 27 1.03 -9.99 1.30
CA GLU A 27 2.18 -10.32 2.14
C GLU A 27 2.67 -9.13 2.98
N ASN A 28 2.40 -7.89 2.54
CA ASN A 28 2.85 -6.65 3.17
C ASN A 28 1.73 -5.88 3.90
N GLU A 29 0.49 -6.39 3.88
CA GLU A 29 -0.71 -5.71 4.39
C GLU A 29 -0.59 -5.38 5.89
N GLN A 30 -0.01 -6.29 6.69
CA GLN A 30 0.18 -6.02 8.12
C GLN A 30 1.16 -4.86 8.38
N ALA A 31 2.20 -4.74 7.55
CA ALA A 31 3.14 -3.63 7.63
C ALA A 31 2.47 -2.32 7.20
N PHE A 32 1.65 -2.38 6.14
CA PHE A 32 0.79 -1.28 5.72
C PHE A 32 -0.13 -0.81 6.85
N TYR A 33 -0.96 -1.71 7.39
CA TYR A 33 -1.89 -1.39 8.47
C TYR A 33 -1.17 -0.74 9.66
N LYS A 34 -0.03 -1.29 10.06
CA LYS A 34 0.76 -0.72 11.15
C LYS A 34 1.26 0.69 10.83
N ALA A 35 1.79 0.92 9.63
CA ALA A 35 2.30 2.23 9.21
C ALA A 35 1.18 3.28 9.13
N VAL A 36 0.01 2.90 8.62
CA VAL A 36 -1.18 3.79 8.56
C VAL A 36 -1.70 4.08 9.97
N LYS A 37 -1.82 3.05 10.81
CA LYS A 37 -2.32 3.19 12.19
C LYS A 37 -1.41 4.04 13.08
N THR A 38 -0.09 3.93 12.92
CA THR A 38 0.85 4.74 13.70
C THR A 38 0.96 6.17 13.19
N CYS A 39 0.54 6.42 11.93
CA CYS A 39 0.63 7.70 11.24
C CYS A 39 2.03 8.34 11.34
N ARG A 40 3.06 7.49 11.51
CA ARG A 40 4.46 7.92 11.67
C ARG A 40 5.28 7.27 10.59
N ASN A 41 6.03 8.09 9.87
CA ASN A 41 6.99 7.64 8.86
C ASN A 41 6.39 6.70 7.79
N ILE A 42 5.10 6.88 7.46
CA ILE A 42 4.39 6.05 6.48
C ILE A 42 5.10 6.02 5.13
N GLU A 43 5.75 7.13 4.78
CA GLU A 43 6.55 7.26 3.57
C GLU A 43 7.69 6.24 3.55
N THR A 44 8.49 6.17 4.62
CA THR A 44 9.63 5.24 4.69
C THR A 44 9.20 3.80 4.98
N ASP A 45 8.18 3.62 5.80
CA ASP A 45 7.77 2.32 6.31
C ASP A 45 6.99 1.53 5.25
N PHE A 46 6.28 2.24 4.36
CA PHE A 46 5.39 1.66 3.38
C PHE A 46 5.48 2.28 1.97
N PHE A 47 5.36 3.59 1.78
CA PHE A 47 5.30 4.16 0.41
C PHE A 47 6.57 3.96 -0.41
N ASN A 48 7.74 4.00 0.21
CA ASN A 48 9.01 3.71 -0.45
C ASN A 48 9.09 2.26 -0.97
N LYS A 49 8.27 1.35 -0.43
CA LYS A 49 8.14 -0.03 -0.92
C LYS A 49 7.00 -0.15 -1.93
N LEU A 50 5.91 0.59 -1.74
CA LEU A 50 4.74 0.56 -2.61
C LEU A 50 5.01 1.21 -3.97
N SER A 51 5.60 2.41 -4.02
CA SER A 51 5.77 3.16 -5.27
C SER A 51 6.54 2.38 -6.33
N PRO A 52 7.72 1.78 -6.04
CA PRO A 52 8.46 1.02 -7.05
C PRO A 52 7.66 -0.16 -7.61
N LYS A 53 6.82 -0.80 -6.78
CA LYS A 53 5.96 -1.92 -7.17
C LYS A 53 4.80 -1.49 -8.08
N LEU A 54 4.27 -0.29 -7.87
CA LEU A 54 3.28 0.31 -8.77
C LEU A 54 3.91 0.79 -10.07
N ASP A 55 5.10 1.38 -10.01
CA ASP A 55 5.85 1.84 -11.20
C ASP A 55 6.22 0.65 -12.11
N GLU A 56 6.43 -0.55 -11.54
CA GLU A 56 6.61 -1.79 -12.31
C GLU A 56 5.35 -2.18 -13.12
N LEU A 57 4.14 -1.81 -12.68
CA LEU A 57 2.90 -2.02 -13.43
C LEU A 57 2.69 -0.94 -14.48
N LYS A 58 2.71 0.32 -14.06
CA LYS A 58 2.49 1.48 -14.91
C LYS A 58 2.82 2.77 -14.13
N ASP A 59 3.50 3.70 -14.78
CA ASP A 59 3.68 5.03 -14.23
C ASP A 59 2.35 5.80 -14.08
N GLY A 60 2.30 6.65 -13.06
CA GLY A 60 1.20 7.62 -12.88
C GLY A 60 0.02 7.14 -12.02
N TYR A 61 0.21 6.09 -11.22
CA TYR A 61 -0.74 5.80 -10.14
C TYR A 61 -0.66 6.88 -9.06
N PHE A 62 -1.80 7.50 -8.76
CA PHE A 62 -1.95 8.29 -7.55
C PHE A 62 -2.62 7.42 -6.50
N TYR A 63 -2.18 7.52 -5.25
CA TYR A 63 -2.76 6.75 -4.17
C TYR A 63 -2.89 7.58 -2.90
N LEU A 64 -3.89 7.21 -2.09
CA LEU A 64 -4.16 7.79 -0.79
C LEU A 64 -4.39 6.67 0.21
N THR A 65 -4.04 6.93 1.45
CA THR A 65 -4.29 5.99 2.53
C THR A 65 -4.79 6.71 3.77
N GLY A 66 -5.54 5.98 4.59
CA GLY A 66 -6.09 6.48 5.83
C GLY A 66 -6.67 5.35 6.66
N MET A 67 -7.07 5.68 7.88
CA MET A 67 -7.87 4.80 8.71
C MET A 67 -9.35 5.11 8.47
N PHE A 68 -10.12 4.12 8.04
CA PHE A 68 -11.58 4.22 7.99
C PHE A 68 -12.15 4.22 9.41
N ASP A 69 -11.64 3.31 10.25
CA ASP A 69 -11.92 3.20 11.67
C ASP A 69 -10.68 2.71 12.44
N GLU A 70 -10.80 2.34 13.72
CA GLU A 70 -9.66 1.90 14.54
C GLU A 70 -9.01 0.58 14.09
N ASN A 71 -9.71 -0.19 13.26
CA ASN A 71 -9.39 -1.55 12.85
C ASN A 71 -9.19 -1.71 11.34
N LEU A 72 -9.67 -0.78 10.52
CA LEU A 72 -9.62 -0.85 9.07
C LEU A 72 -8.80 0.30 8.48
N ALA A 73 -7.68 -0.03 7.84
CA ALA A 73 -6.93 0.88 7.01
C ALA A 73 -7.37 0.75 5.55
N GLU A 74 -7.43 1.87 4.83
CA GLU A 74 -7.80 1.92 3.42
C GLU A 74 -6.62 2.38 2.57
N LEU A 75 -6.52 1.80 1.37
CA LEU A 75 -5.63 2.24 0.30
C LEU A 75 -6.46 2.44 -0.96
N ILE A 76 -6.47 3.66 -1.48
CA ILE A 76 -7.26 4.05 -2.65
C ILE A 76 -6.30 4.41 -3.78
N PHE A 77 -6.51 3.83 -4.96
CA PHE A 77 -5.80 4.18 -6.19
C PHE A 77 -6.70 5.04 -7.08
N THR A 78 -6.16 6.14 -7.63
CA THR A 78 -6.83 6.97 -8.63
C THR A 78 -5.93 7.21 -9.84
N ALA A 79 -6.54 7.24 -11.02
CA ALA A 79 -5.85 7.43 -12.29
C ALA A 79 -5.67 8.92 -12.66
N ASP A 80 -6.40 9.84 -12.03
CA ASP A 80 -6.38 11.27 -12.40
C ASP A 80 -5.72 12.19 -11.36
N GLY A 81 -5.29 11.66 -10.21
CA GLY A 81 -4.69 12.42 -9.12
C GLY A 81 -5.59 13.53 -8.54
N ASN A 82 -6.85 13.61 -8.95
CA ASN A 82 -7.76 14.66 -8.58
C ASN A 82 -8.47 14.26 -7.29
N ILE A 83 -7.74 14.45 -6.19
CA ILE A 83 -8.18 14.21 -4.81
C ILE A 83 -9.55 14.90 -4.53
N LYS A 84 -9.89 15.96 -5.29
CA LYS A 84 -11.16 16.70 -5.19
C LYS A 84 -12.39 15.92 -5.67
N ASN A 85 -12.24 14.87 -6.46
CA ASN A 85 -13.33 13.99 -6.92
C ASN A 85 -13.58 12.81 -5.97
N ILE A 86 -12.79 12.65 -4.91
CA ILE A 86 -13.06 11.68 -3.85
C ILE A 86 -14.13 12.31 -2.96
N ILE A 87 -15.39 11.99 -3.27
CA ILE A 87 -16.55 12.47 -2.51
C ILE A 87 -16.47 11.87 -1.10
N TRP A 88 -16.08 12.75 -0.17
CA TRP A 88 -16.18 12.69 1.28
C TRP A 88 -15.34 11.65 2.05
N LEU A 89 -14.58 12.20 3.01
CA LEU A 89 -14.36 11.74 4.39
C LEU A 89 -12.97 11.18 4.78
N TYR A 90 -12.60 11.48 6.03
CA TYR A 90 -11.52 10.94 6.89
C TYR A 90 -10.12 11.56 6.87
N MET A 91 -9.49 11.41 8.05
CA MET A 91 -8.26 12.05 8.49
C MET A 91 -7.09 11.57 7.63
N ILE A 92 -6.73 12.39 6.66
CA ILE A 92 -5.56 12.20 5.82
C ILE A 92 -4.34 12.43 6.71
N CYS A 93 -3.50 11.41 6.91
CA CYS A 93 -2.18 11.57 7.52
C CYS A 93 -1.32 12.46 6.61
N SER A 94 -1.50 13.76 6.74
CA SER A 94 -0.66 14.78 6.12
C SER A 94 0.46 15.07 7.11
N GLY A 95 1.70 14.74 6.73
CA GLY A 95 2.90 15.02 7.52
C GLY A 95 3.17 16.50 7.69
#